data_AF-A0AAW2UMR0-F1
#
_entry.id   AF-A0AAW2UMR0-F1
#
_cell.length_a   1.000
_cell.length_b   1.000
_cell.length_c   1.000
_cell.angle_alpha   90.00
_cell.angle_beta   90.00
_cell.angle_gamma   90.00
#
_symmetry.space_group_name_H-M   'P 1'
#
loop_
_entity.id
_entity.type
_entity.pdbx_description
1 polymer ?
#
loop_
_entity_poly.entity_id
_entity_poly.type
_entity_poly.pdbx_seq_one_letter_code
_entity_poly.pdbx_strand_id
1 'polypeptide(L)'
;MAIANSLDFSLTSGINTKSRKALQFSHYPHCKRRSKSPFPFISHFLFLNLNSRAVRADSSACSPPPVLEDNAPVIELALKLQDFQPADHLPEDYKELNALICSLLKDSETAHLGYEYYEKAKGKPNFRPRRNTLKLLVRYLIRSKNWGSLFSFCEDLQVFRVLPDRSTCSRLISACLKARKLRVVNNLLEVFLVIDVETAVLAFGFAMKGYNQLHMYSTTNDLYQRMKSAGLDLDPACYFHIMEAHLKMGHYEKCIVIFQDFENRRMVEIGNPSPFCSQIYWILCESLGKTGRPFEALEYFREMSKKGIPEDHSLYSSLIGSFASSGELEMAEELLQEAESKKMLRDPALFLKLVLRYVEEGMMEKTLDVVAAMRRVGIRVSDCIFCAIVNGFSKKRGAKAAARVYEQLVLQGCEPGQVTYASILSTYIKLGRYSKAESVFEEMERKGFDNCIVAYSSMVAAYAKMGRTRDAMRLVAKMKERGCEPNVWTYNSLLDMNGRALNLRLVEKTWKEMKRRKIIPDRVSYTTVISAYNRAREFETCMKYYEEFKLTGGKIDRAMAGIMVAVFSKMNRVEEVIELLQDMKLQGTELDARFYRSAMNALRDAGLQFQARWLQETFKYS
;
A
#
# COMPACT_ATOMS: atom_id res chain seq x y z
N MET A 1 52.68 -41.94 34.44
CA MET A 1 52.64 -41.96 32.96
C MET A 1 52.71 -40.49 32.54
N ALA A 2 53.82 -39.92 32.06
CA ALA A 2 54.70 -40.36 30.96
C ALA A 2 53.86 -40.52 29.67
N ILE A 3 54.04 -39.79 28.57
CA ILE A 3 55.14 -38.94 28.02
C ILE A 3 54.44 -37.81 27.19
N ALA A 4 54.86 -36.53 27.24
CA ALA A 4 55.78 -35.84 26.30
C ALA A 4 55.47 -36.06 24.78
N ASN A 5 55.73 -35.17 23.81
CA ASN A 5 56.60 -34.00 23.81
C ASN A 5 56.33 -33.12 22.55
N SER A 6 56.56 -31.79 22.65
CA SER A 6 57.39 -30.94 21.73
C SER A 6 56.99 -30.77 20.24
N LEU A 7 57.20 -29.68 19.49
CA LEU A 7 57.90 -28.37 19.61
C LEU A 7 57.10 -27.39 18.69
N ASP A 8 56.91 -26.07 18.89
CA ASP A 8 57.78 -24.94 19.29
C ASP A 8 58.97 -24.64 18.35
N PHE A 9 58.88 -23.56 17.56
CA PHE A 9 59.99 -22.60 17.46
C PHE A 9 59.50 -21.22 16.99
N SER A 10 60.23 -20.19 17.41
CA SER A 10 59.83 -18.78 17.45
C SER A 10 60.80 -17.88 16.66
N LEU A 11 60.76 -16.55 16.93
CA LEU A 11 61.74 -15.49 16.54
C LEU A 11 61.53 -14.84 15.15
N THR A 12 61.68 -13.50 14.94
CA THR A 12 61.58 -12.32 15.83
C THR A 12 61.52 -11.01 15.00
N SER A 13 61.03 -9.92 15.62
CA SER A 13 61.47 -8.51 15.47
C SER A 13 61.36 -7.79 14.11
N GLY A 14 60.83 -6.56 14.15
CA GLY A 14 60.80 -5.65 12.99
C GLY A 14 60.19 -4.28 13.31
N ILE A 15 60.71 -3.58 14.33
CA ILE A 15 60.24 -2.24 14.69
C ILE A 15 60.60 -1.25 13.59
N ASN A 16 59.63 -0.48 13.09
CA ASN A 16 59.92 0.92 12.74
C ASN A 16 58.70 1.84 12.85
N THR A 17 58.96 3.13 13.13
CA THR A 17 57.95 4.13 13.43
C THR A 17 58.10 5.38 12.56
N LYS A 18 57.06 6.23 12.56
CA LYS A 18 57.01 7.60 11.99
C LYS A 18 56.93 7.71 10.46
N SER A 19 55.79 8.20 9.98
CA SER A 19 55.77 9.60 9.52
C SER A 19 54.37 10.22 9.64
N ARG A 20 54.28 11.36 10.34
CA ARG A 20 53.15 12.29 10.22
C ARG A 20 53.33 13.08 8.93
N LYS A 21 52.27 13.27 8.13
CA LYS A 21 52.04 14.53 7.42
C LYS A 21 50.55 14.86 7.44
N ALA A 22 50.21 15.94 8.11
CA ALA A 22 48.92 16.60 7.95
C ALA A 22 48.98 17.52 6.72
N LEU A 23 47.85 17.69 6.03
CA LEU A 23 47.58 18.86 5.21
C LEU A 23 46.09 19.22 5.36
N GLN A 24 45.81 20.52 5.36
CA GLN A 24 44.54 21.10 5.80
C GLN A 24 43.54 21.33 4.66
N PHE A 25 42.27 21.44 5.05
CA PHE A 25 41.20 22.28 4.48
C PHE A 25 41.43 22.99 3.12
N SER A 26 40.44 22.88 2.23
CA SER A 26 39.67 24.07 1.77
C SER A 26 38.37 23.75 0.99
N HIS A 27 37.30 24.45 1.38
CA HIS A 27 36.16 24.95 0.58
C HIS A 27 35.15 24.04 -0.18
N TYR A 28 33.93 24.03 0.38
CA TYR A 28 32.66 24.17 -0.38
C TYR A 28 32.53 25.59 -0.99
N PRO A 29 31.72 25.75 -2.07
CA PRO A 29 30.37 26.35 -1.92
C PRO A 29 29.27 25.52 -2.64
N HIS A 30 28.13 25.21 -2.03
CA HIS A 30 26.90 26.04 -1.90
C HIS A 30 26.11 26.36 -3.19
N CYS A 31 24.97 25.67 -3.40
CA CYS A 31 23.66 26.29 -3.69
C CYS A 31 22.51 25.27 -3.50
N LYS A 32 21.79 25.33 -2.37
CA LYS A 32 20.46 25.95 -2.18
C LYS A 32 19.25 25.08 -2.57
N ARG A 33 18.64 24.44 -1.56
CA ARG A 33 17.23 24.02 -1.56
C ARG A 33 16.31 25.25 -1.67
N ARG A 34 15.16 25.11 -2.32
CA ARG A 34 13.92 25.82 -1.94
C ARG A 34 12.74 24.86 -1.98
N SER A 35 12.00 24.81 -0.87
CA SER A 35 10.71 24.15 -0.73
C SER A 35 9.58 25.16 -0.88
N LYS A 36 8.44 24.73 -1.44
CA LYS A 36 7.08 24.94 -0.91
C LYS A 36 6.01 24.38 -1.88
N SER A 37 5.14 23.54 -1.36
CA SER A 37 3.79 23.17 -1.85
C SER A 37 2.77 24.24 -1.35
N PRO A 38 1.43 24.21 -1.64
CA PRO A 38 0.58 23.09 -2.04
C PRO A 38 -0.50 23.30 -3.14
N PHE A 39 -1.22 22.23 -3.47
CA PHE A 39 -2.44 22.16 -4.31
C PHE A 39 -3.68 22.76 -3.61
N PRO A 40 -4.75 23.17 -4.35
CA PRO A 40 -5.91 22.26 -4.55
C PRO A 40 -6.70 22.35 -5.90
N PHE A 41 -7.19 21.17 -6.33
CA PHE A 41 -8.48 20.80 -7.00
C PHE A 41 -9.26 21.69 -8.02
N ILE A 42 -9.69 21.01 -9.13
CA ILE A 42 -10.99 21.09 -9.89
C ILE A 42 -11.38 22.46 -10.52
N SER A 43 -11.68 22.64 -11.82
CA SER A 43 -12.59 21.89 -12.72
C SER A 43 -12.40 22.22 -14.22
N HIS A 44 -12.52 21.18 -15.05
CA HIS A 44 -13.37 21.06 -16.25
C HIS A 44 -13.66 22.19 -17.29
N PHE A 45 -13.62 21.74 -18.56
CA PHE A 45 -14.45 22.14 -19.73
C PHE A 45 -14.13 23.39 -20.59
N LEU A 46 -13.37 23.12 -21.65
CA LEU A 46 -13.68 23.35 -23.09
C LEU A 46 -13.83 24.77 -23.72
N PHE A 47 -12.97 24.94 -24.73
CA PHE A 47 -13.24 25.28 -26.14
C PHE A 47 -13.30 26.75 -26.66
N LEU A 48 -12.76 26.86 -27.88
CA LEU A 48 -13.07 27.82 -28.96
C LEU A 48 -12.56 29.27 -28.78
N ASN A 49 -12.01 29.95 -29.80
CA ASN A 49 -11.51 29.53 -31.12
C ASN A 49 -10.67 30.67 -31.78
N LEU A 50 -10.12 30.39 -32.97
CA LEU A 50 -9.80 31.35 -34.07
C LEU A 50 -8.60 32.32 -33.94
N ASN A 51 -7.62 32.12 -34.85
CA ASN A 51 -7.22 33.02 -35.97
C ASN A 51 -6.99 34.53 -35.70
N SER A 52 -5.99 35.22 -36.27
CA SER A 52 -5.12 34.92 -37.43
C SER A 52 -4.00 35.96 -37.62
N ARG A 53 -2.91 35.58 -38.33
CA ARG A 53 -2.01 36.41 -39.22
C ARG A 53 -1.28 37.64 -38.61
N ALA A 54 -0.09 38.07 -39.07
CA ALA A 54 0.98 37.51 -39.91
C ALA A 54 2.17 38.53 -39.97
N VAL A 55 3.24 38.22 -40.75
CA VAL A 55 4.29 39.16 -41.28
C VAL A 55 5.39 39.53 -40.23
N ARG A 56 6.72 39.61 -40.50
CA ARG A 56 7.58 39.67 -41.72
C ARG A 56 8.98 39.07 -41.44
N ALA A 57 9.71 38.64 -42.48
CA ALA A 57 11.18 38.73 -42.56
C ALA A 57 11.69 38.47 -44.00
N ASP A 58 12.36 39.46 -44.59
CA ASP A 58 13.12 39.44 -45.85
C ASP A 58 14.64 39.52 -45.50
N SER A 59 15.65 39.46 -46.38
CA SER A 59 16.01 38.66 -47.58
C SER A 59 17.46 39.06 -48.00
N SER A 60 18.19 38.23 -48.77
CA SER A 60 19.32 38.61 -49.67
C SER A 60 20.13 37.37 -50.14
N ALA A 61 20.90 37.37 -51.24
CA ALA A 61 20.65 37.82 -52.63
C ALA A 61 21.70 37.16 -53.58
N CYS A 62 21.30 36.83 -54.83
CA CYS A 62 22.05 36.63 -56.12
C CYS A 62 23.60 36.47 -56.17
N SER A 63 24.29 35.77 -57.11
CA SER A 63 24.10 34.74 -58.19
C SER A 63 25.29 34.91 -59.19
N PRO A 64 25.29 34.29 -60.40
CA PRO A 64 25.37 32.86 -60.82
C PRO A 64 26.87 32.49 -61.09
N PRO A 65 27.35 31.76 -62.15
CA PRO A 65 26.88 30.61 -62.97
C PRO A 65 27.84 29.38 -62.77
N PRO A 66 28.24 28.50 -63.74
CA PRO A 66 27.69 28.05 -65.05
C PRO A 66 27.60 26.52 -65.31
N VAL A 67 26.74 26.17 -66.29
CA VAL A 67 26.75 25.08 -67.31
C VAL A 67 27.62 23.80 -67.17
N LEU A 68 26.95 22.63 -67.12
CA LEU A 68 26.99 21.57 -68.15
C LEU A 68 25.83 20.55 -68.01
N GLU A 69 25.46 19.94 -69.13
CA GLU A 69 24.33 19.02 -69.40
C GLU A 69 24.58 17.60 -68.78
N ASP A 70 23.66 16.64 -68.62
CA ASP A 70 22.22 16.54 -68.91
C ASP A 70 21.56 15.37 -68.11
N ASN A 71 20.22 15.26 -68.19
CA ASN A 71 19.35 14.09 -67.89
C ASN A 71 18.54 13.97 -66.57
N ALA A 72 17.23 13.73 -66.78
CA ALA A 72 16.16 13.23 -65.89
C ALA A 72 15.48 14.24 -64.92
N PRO A 73 14.13 14.43 -65.02
CA PRO A 73 13.46 15.59 -64.43
C PRO A 73 12.94 15.35 -63.00
N VAL A 74 13.37 16.20 -62.06
CA VAL A 74 12.85 16.24 -60.67
C VAL A 74 11.84 17.39 -60.45
N ILE A 75 11.64 18.27 -61.43
CA ILE A 75 10.95 19.57 -61.24
C ILE A 75 9.52 19.62 -61.80
N GLU A 76 9.09 18.67 -62.64
CA GLU A 76 7.75 18.72 -63.28
C GLU A 76 6.59 18.11 -62.45
N LEU A 77 6.85 17.64 -61.23
CA LEU A 77 5.79 17.06 -60.37
C LEU A 77 5.01 18.10 -59.55
N ALA A 78 5.59 19.29 -59.31
CA ALA A 78 5.00 20.32 -58.46
C ALA A 78 3.82 21.08 -59.12
N LEU A 79 3.62 20.94 -60.44
CA LEU A 79 2.53 21.55 -61.20
C LEU A 79 1.45 20.55 -61.66
N LYS A 80 1.54 19.27 -61.26
CA LYS A 80 0.52 18.24 -61.55
C LYS A 80 -0.38 17.91 -60.34
N LEU A 81 -0.43 18.80 -59.34
CA LEU A 81 -1.22 18.64 -58.11
C LEU A 81 -2.64 19.27 -58.17
N GLN A 82 -3.08 19.76 -59.33
CA GLN A 82 -4.46 20.24 -59.55
C GLN A 82 -5.25 19.47 -60.61
N ASP A 83 -4.60 18.71 -61.51
CA ASP A 83 -5.26 17.99 -62.61
C ASP A 83 -5.07 16.45 -62.57
N PHE A 84 -5.15 15.86 -61.37
CA PHE A 84 -5.51 14.44 -61.25
C PHE A 84 -7.01 14.31 -60.94
N GLN A 85 -7.82 14.48 -61.98
CA GLN A 85 -9.14 13.82 -61.99
C GLN A 85 -8.93 12.31 -61.85
N PRO A 86 -9.86 11.57 -61.22
CA PRO A 86 -9.75 10.12 -61.11
C PRO A 86 -9.80 9.52 -62.51
N ALA A 87 -8.66 9.11 -63.05
CA ALA A 87 -8.61 8.48 -64.37
C ALA A 87 -9.52 7.24 -64.38
N ASP A 88 -10.54 7.25 -65.24
CA ASP A 88 -11.53 6.17 -65.40
C ASP A 88 -10.91 4.85 -65.90
N HIS A 89 -9.62 4.86 -66.22
CA HIS A 89 -8.85 3.74 -66.74
C HIS A 89 -7.85 3.23 -65.69
N LEU A 90 -8.37 2.58 -64.64
CA LEU A 90 -7.55 1.76 -63.75
C LEU A 90 -6.89 0.63 -64.55
N PRO A 91 -5.56 0.39 -64.44
CA PRO A 91 -4.88 -0.70 -65.12
C PRO A 91 -5.62 -2.03 -65.02
N GLU A 92 -5.69 -2.77 -66.12
CA GLU A 92 -6.23 -4.12 -66.15
C GLU A 92 -5.26 -5.12 -65.50
N ASP A 93 -3.97 -4.83 -65.57
CA ASP A 93 -2.92 -5.70 -65.07
C ASP A 93 -2.77 -5.61 -63.53
N TYR A 94 -3.20 -6.66 -62.84
CA TYR A 94 -3.28 -6.76 -61.38
C TYR A 94 -1.91 -6.57 -60.67
N LYS A 95 -0.80 -6.79 -61.39
CA LYS A 95 0.56 -6.58 -60.88
C LYS A 95 0.90 -5.09 -60.77
N GLU A 96 0.56 -4.32 -61.80
CA GLU A 96 0.79 -2.87 -61.87
C GLU A 96 -0.12 -2.13 -60.91
N LEU A 97 -1.40 -2.53 -60.83
CA LEU A 97 -2.35 -1.98 -59.87
C LEU A 97 -1.89 -2.17 -58.42
N ASN A 98 -1.36 -3.35 -58.07
CA ASN A 98 -0.74 -3.56 -56.75
C ASN A 98 0.52 -2.71 -56.53
N ALA A 99 1.33 -2.48 -57.57
CA ALA A 99 2.55 -1.67 -57.47
C ALA A 99 2.22 -0.17 -57.30
N LEU A 100 1.23 0.34 -58.02
CA LEU A 100 0.70 1.70 -57.91
C LEU A 100 0.13 1.96 -56.51
N ILE A 101 -0.72 1.06 -55.99
CA ILE A 101 -1.22 1.17 -54.61
C ILE A 101 -0.05 1.12 -53.61
N CYS A 102 0.97 0.28 -53.84
CA CYS A 102 2.16 0.25 -52.98
C CYS A 102 3.07 1.48 -53.07
N SER A 103 3.10 2.25 -54.17
CA SER A 103 3.84 3.51 -54.24
C SER A 103 3.08 4.60 -53.49
N LEU A 104 1.79 4.79 -53.80
CA LEU A 104 0.95 5.82 -53.21
C LEU A 104 0.79 5.69 -51.68
N LEU A 105 0.85 4.46 -51.13
CA LEU A 105 0.77 4.21 -49.68
C LEU A 105 2.10 4.32 -48.91
N LYS A 106 3.24 4.55 -49.59
CA LYS A 106 4.52 4.81 -48.89
C LYS A 106 4.57 6.23 -48.33
N ASP A 107 4.10 7.20 -49.10
CA ASP A 107 4.22 8.61 -48.76
C ASP A 107 2.99 9.08 -47.97
N SER A 108 3.22 9.80 -46.87
CA SER A 108 2.15 10.11 -45.89
C SER A 108 1.09 11.07 -46.42
N GLU A 109 1.35 11.76 -47.53
CA GLU A 109 0.44 12.74 -48.14
C GLU A 109 -0.44 12.07 -49.20
N THR A 110 0.10 11.19 -50.05
CA THR A 110 -0.64 10.46 -51.09
C THR A 110 -1.39 9.23 -50.60
N ALA A 111 -1.16 8.77 -49.37
CA ALA A 111 -1.74 7.54 -48.85
C ALA A 111 -3.29 7.52 -48.81
N HIS A 112 -3.94 8.69 -48.83
CA HIS A 112 -5.40 8.79 -48.95
C HIS A 112 -5.90 8.35 -50.34
N LEU A 113 -5.25 8.84 -51.41
CA LEU A 113 -5.49 8.39 -52.79
C LEU A 113 -5.19 6.89 -52.91
N GLY A 114 -4.09 6.42 -52.32
CA GLY A 114 -3.73 4.99 -52.30
C GLY A 114 -4.83 4.08 -51.71
N TYR A 115 -5.63 4.58 -50.75
CA TYR A 115 -6.79 3.87 -50.23
C TYR A 115 -8.02 3.97 -51.15
N GLU A 116 -8.27 5.13 -51.77
CA GLU A 116 -9.35 5.30 -52.74
C GLU A 116 -9.17 4.41 -53.99
N TYR A 117 -7.94 4.32 -54.51
CA TYR A 117 -7.61 3.38 -55.58
C TYR A 117 -7.78 1.91 -55.17
N TYR A 118 -7.58 1.57 -53.89
CA TYR A 118 -7.88 0.24 -53.36
C TYR A 118 -9.40 -0.03 -53.30
N GLU A 119 -10.20 0.93 -52.83
CA GLU A 119 -11.67 0.84 -52.84
C GLU A 119 -12.24 0.67 -54.26
N LYS A 120 -11.68 1.34 -55.26
CA LYS A 120 -12.03 1.13 -56.68
C LYS A 120 -11.53 -0.22 -57.21
N ALA A 121 -10.36 -0.67 -56.79
CA ALA A 121 -9.78 -1.94 -57.22
C ALA A 121 -10.54 -3.18 -56.70
N LYS A 122 -11.09 -3.14 -55.48
CA LYS A 122 -11.73 -4.31 -54.85
C LYS A 122 -12.99 -4.80 -55.58
N GLY A 123 -13.62 -3.95 -56.40
CA GLY A 123 -14.76 -4.31 -57.25
C GLY A 123 -14.40 -5.05 -58.54
N LYS A 124 -13.11 -5.14 -58.92
CA LYS A 124 -12.69 -5.87 -60.14
C LYS A 124 -12.57 -7.38 -59.87
N PRO A 125 -13.15 -8.26 -60.70
CA PRO A 125 -13.25 -9.70 -60.42
C PRO A 125 -11.91 -10.45 -60.34
N ASN A 126 -10.85 -9.92 -60.98
CA ASN A 126 -9.51 -10.53 -61.00
C ASN A 126 -8.52 -9.86 -60.02
N PHE A 127 -8.96 -8.91 -59.18
CA PHE A 127 -8.04 -8.24 -58.26
C PHE A 127 -7.75 -9.11 -57.02
N ARG A 128 -6.46 -9.28 -56.70
CA ARG A 128 -6.02 -9.88 -55.43
C ARG A 128 -4.88 -9.03 -54.82
N PRO A 129 -5.02 -8.55 -53.58
CA PRO A 129 -3.99 -7.73 -52.94
C PRO A 129 -2.78 -8.57 -52.51
N ARG A 130 -1.56 -8.09 -52.76
CA ARG A 130 -0.32 -8.71 -52.27
C ARG A 130 -0.13 -8.43 -50.77
N ARG A 131 0.59 -9.31 -50.05
CA ARG A 131 0.92 -9.15 -48.62
C ARG A 131 1.57 -7.80 -48.29
N ASN A 132 2.46 -7.29 -49.16
CA ASN A 132 3.06 -5.96 -49.01
C ASN A 132 2.05 -4.81 -49.16
N THR A 133 1.08 -4.93 -50.08
CA THR A 133 -0.02 -3.97 -50.25
C THR A 133 -0.86 -3.91 -48.97
N LEU A 134 -1.30 -5.07 -48.46
CA LEU A 134 -2.06 -5.17 -47.21
C LEU A 134 -1.29 -4.61 -46.00
N LYS A 135 0.03 -4.84 -45.94
CA LYS A 135 0.91 -4.30 -44.88
C LYS A 135 0.97 -2.78 -44.86
N LEU A 136 0.95 -2.14 -46.03
CA LEU A 136 0.93 -0.68 -46.15
C LEU A 136 -0.48 -0.12 -45.86
N LEU A 137 -1.53 -0.76 -46.38
CA LEU A 137 -2.93 -0.42 -46.08
C LEU A 137 -3.21 -0.45 -44.56
N VAL A 138 -2.80 -1.51 -43.86
CA VAL A 138 -2.95 -1.63 -42.40
C VAL A 138 -2.19 -0.52 -41.66
N ARG A 139 -0.99 -0.13 -42.10
CA ARG A 139 -0.26 1.02 -41.50
C ARG A 139 -1.02 2.32 -41.70
N TYR A 140 -1.54 2.56 -42.91
CA TYR A 140 -2.32 3.75 -43.23
C TYR A 140 -3.60 3.83 -42.37
N LEU A 141 -4.40 2.76 -42.32
CA LEU A 141 -5.64 2.69 -41.55
C LEU A 141 -5.43 2.90 -40.03
N ILE A 142 -4.34 2.36 -39.47
CA ILE A 142 -3.97 2.60 -38.07
C ILE A 142 -3.56 4.07 -37.85
N ARG A 143 -2.86 4.69 -38.80
CA ARG A 143 -2.39 6.10 -38.71
C ARG A 143 -3.53 7.10 -38.90
N SER A 144 -4.46 6.84 -39.84
CA SER A 144 -5.62 7.69 -40.13
C SER A 144 -6.72 7.59 -39.07
N LYS A 145 -6.71 6.54 -38.24
CA LYS A 145 -7.72 6.26 -37.20
C LYS A 145 -9.15 6.13 -37.75
N ASN A 146 -9.31 5.84 -39.04
CA ASN A 146 -10.63 5.57 -39.61
C ASN A 146 -11.05 4.12 -39.34
N TRP A 147 -11.64 3.90 -38.15
CA TRP A 147 -12.04 2.57 -37.67
C TRP A 147 -13.23 1.97 -38.44
N GLY A 148 -13.99 2.77 -39.18
CA GLY A 148 -15.07 2.29 -40.05
C GLY A 148 -14.50 1.61 -41.29
N SER A 149 -13.63 2.31 -42.02
CA SER A 149 -12.88 1.75 -43.15
C SER A 149 -11.99 0.57 -42.76
N LEU A 150 -11.48 0.55 -41.52
CA LEU A 150 -10.78 -0.63 -41.00
C LEU A 150 -11.70 -1.84 -40.81
N PHE A 151 -12.97 -1.64 -40.43
CA PHE A 151 -13.93 -2.74 -40.27
C PHE A 151 -14.32 -3.35 -41.62
N SER A 152 -14.62 -2.53 -42.65
CA SER A 152 -14.84 -3.04 -44.01
C SER A 152 -13.59 -3.72 -44.59
N PHE A 153 -12.39 -3.22 -44.28
CA PHE A 153 -11.15 -3.89 -44.64
C PHE A 153 -10.97 -5.27 -43.96
N CYS A 154 -11.62 -5.53 -42.82
CA CYS A 154 -11.63 -6.88 -42.21
C CYS A 154 -12.46 -7.86 -43.04
N GLU A 155 -13.59 -7.40 -43.57
CA GLU A 155 -14.46 -8.18 -44.47
C GLU A 155 -13.73 -8.46 -45.80
N ASP A 156 -13.01 -7.47 -46.35
CA ASP A 156 -12.16 -7.65 -47.54
C ASP A 156 -11.10 -8.76 -47.32
N LEU A 157 -10.45 -8.81 -46.14
CA LEU A 157 -9.48 -9.87 -45.81
C LEU A 157 -10.11 -11.28 -45.84
N GLN A 158 -11.38 -11.40 -45.42
CA GLN A 158 -12.15 -12.63 -45.47
C GLN A 158 -12.45 -13.07 -46.91
N VAL A 159 -12.86 -12.11 -47.76
CA VAL A 159 -13.17 -12.36 -49.18
C VAL A 159 -11.92 -12.78 -49.96
N PHE A 160 -10.81 -12.04 -49.83
CA PHE A 160 -9.60 -12.33 -50.60
C PHE A 160 -8.77 -13.52 -50.07
N ARG A 161 -9.02 -13.96 -48.83
CA ARG A 161 -8.24 -14.99 -48.10
C ARG A 161 -6.73 -14.78 -48.20
N VAL A 162 -6.27 -13.54 -47.97
CA VAL A 162 -4.84 -13.20 -47.89
C VAL A 162 -4.60 -12.38 -46.63
N LEU A 163 -3.76 -12.87 -45.73
CA LEU A 163 -3.38 -12.14 -44.52
C LEU A 163 -2.10 -11.30 -44.72
N PRO A 164 -1.96 -10.16 -43.99
CA PRO A 164 -0.69 -9.48 -43.79
C PRO A 164 0.33 -10.37 -43.06
N ASP A 165 1.61 -9.94 -43.02
CA ASP A 165 2.63 -10.60 -42.18
C ASP A 165 2.18 -10.73 -40.71
N ARG A 166 2.57 -11.82 -40.03
CA ARG A 166 2.27 -12.08 -38.59
C ARG A 166 2.48 -10.85 -37.70
N SER A 167 3.63 -10.19 -37.82
CA SER A 167 3.96 -8.97 -37.04
C SER A 167 3.03 -7.77 -37.32
N THR A 168 2.38 -7.74 -38.49
CA THR A 168 1.40 -6.72 -38.88
C THR A 168 0.04 -7.03 -38.27
N CYS A 169 -0.39 -8.29 -38.23
CA CYS A 169 -1.59 -8.73 -37.51
C CYS A 169 -1.48 -8.45 -36.00
N SER A 170 -0.34 -8.75 -35.38
CA SER A 170 -0.07 -8.41 -33.97
C SER A 170 -0.12 -6.91 -33.69
N ARG A 171 0.45 -6.08 -34.59
CA ARG A 171 0.39 -4.62 -34.50
C ARG A 171 -1.02 -4.07 -34.68
N LEU A 172 -1.80 -4.66 -35.57
CA LEU A 172 -3.20 -4.30 -35.82
C LEU A 172 -4.06 -4.54 -34.58
N ILE A 173 -4.03 -5.74 -33.99
CA ILE A 173 -4.73 -6.06 -32.74
C ILE A 173 -4.31 -5.12 -31.61
N SER A 174 -2.99 -4.92 -31.43
CA SER A 174 -2.46 -4.01 -30.42
C SER A 174 -2.93 -2.56 -30.60
N ALA A 175 -3.07 -2.08 -31.84
CA ALA A 175 -3.56 -0.75 -32.14
C ALA A 175 -5.07 -0.62 -31.88
N CYS A 176 -5.87 -1.60 -32.30
CA CYS A 176 -7.31 -1.64 -32.05
C CYS A 176 -7.64 -1.69 -30.55
N LEU A 177 -6.87 -2.45 -29.76
CA LEU A 177 -7.02 -2.52 -28.29
C LEU A 177 -6.64 -1.21 -27.61
N LYS A 178 -5.53 -0.57 -28.00
CA LYS A 178 -5.16 0.78 -27.53
C LYS A 178 -6.24 1.83 -27.84
N ALA A 179 -6.93 1.69 -28.97
CA ALA A 179 -8.06 2.53 -29.37
C ALA A 179 -9.43 2.08 -28.80
N ARG A 180 -9.46 1.02 -27.97
CA ARG A 180 -10.67 0.41 -27.37
C ARG A 180 -11.73 -0.02 -28.40
N LYS A 181 -11.34 -0.39 -29.62
CA LYS A 181 -12.24 -0.84 -30.70
C LYS A 181 -12.48 -2.34 -30.67
N LEU A 182 -13.06 -2.83 -29.57
CA LEU A 182 -13.18 -4.26 -29.27
C LEU A 182 -14.00 -5.06 -30.30
N ARG A 183 -15.03 -4.45 -30.90
CA ARG A 183 -15.82 -5.07 -31.99
C ARG A 183 -14.96 -5.40 -33.22
N VAL A 184 -14.02 -4.52 -33.56
CA VAL A 184 -13.08 -4.72 -34.69
C VAL A 184 -12.08 -5.84 -34.36
N VAL A 185 -11.62 -5.92 -33.10
CA VAL A 185 -10.73 -7.00 -32.63
C VAL A 185 -11.41 -8.36 -32.72
N ASN A 186 -12.68 -8.47 -32.30
CA ASN A 186 -13.40 -9.74 -32.34
C ASN A 186 -13.64 -10.22 -33.78
N ASN A 187 -14.06 -9.33 -34.70
CA ASN A 187 -14.19 -9.65 -36.12
C ASN A 187 -12.84 -10.10 -36.72
N LEU A 188 -11.74 -9.38 -36.45
CA LEU A 188 -10.40 -9.77 -36.89
C LEU A 188 -9.98 -11.17 -36.40
N LEU A 189 -10.29 -11.53 -35.16
CA LEU A 189 -9.97 -12.86 -34.62
C LEU A 189 -10.78 -13.98 -35.28
N GLU A 190 -12.05 -13.71 -35.61
CA GLU A 190 -12.91 -14.64 -36.36
C GLU A 190 -12.41 -14.80 -37.81
N VAL A 191 -12.01 -13.71 -38.49
CA VAL A 191 -11.40 -13.75 -39.83
C VAL A 191 -10.06 -14.50 -39.83
N PHE A 192 -9.21 -14.29 -38.82
CA PHE A 192 -7.92 -15.00 -38.75
C PHE A 192 -8.09 -16.50 -38.49
N LEU A 193 -9.06 -16.90 -37.66
CA LEU A 193 -9.38 -18.30 -37.38
C LEU A 193 -9.76 -19.08 -38.65
N VAL A 194 -10.44 -18.43 -39.59
CA VAL A 194 -10.89 -19.04 -40.86
C VAL A 194 -9.77 -19.18 -41.89
N ILE A 195 -8.69 -18.38 -41.80
CA ILE A 195 -7.68 -18.27 -42.87
C ILE A 195 -6.33 -18.93 -42.51
N ASP A 196 -5.81 -18.75 -41.29
CA ASP A 196 -4.50 -19.29 -40.88
C ASP A 196 -4.44 -19.55 -39.38
N VAL A 197 -4.36 -20.83 -39.02
CA VAL A 197 -4.32 -21.34 -37.64
C VAL A 197 -3.14 -20.76 -36.85
N GLU A 198 -1.94 -20.72 -37.41
CA GLU A 198 -0.75 -20.22 -36.69
C GLU A 198 -0.82 -18.71 -36.45
N THR A 199 -1.30 -17.94 -37.44
CA THR A 199 -1.52 -16.50 -37.27
C THR A 199 -2.67 -16.23 -36.29
N ALA A 200 -3.69 -17.09 -36.24
CA ALA A 200 -4.77 -17.00 -35.26
C ALA A 200 -4.26 -17.19 -33.83
N VAL A 201 -3.48 -18.24 -33.52
CA VAL A 201 -2.96 -18.49 -32.16
C VAL A 201 -2.16 -17.30 -31.64
N LEU A 202 -1.21 -16.79 -32.45
CA LEU A 202 -0.46 -15.57 -32.13
C LEU A 202 -1.38 -14.37 -31.90
N ALA A 203 -2.34 -14.15 -32.79
CA ALA A 203 -3.31 -13.06 -32.71
C ALA A 203 -4.15 -13.11 -31.41
N PHE A 204 -4.64 -14.30 -31.03
CA PHE A 204 -5.33 -14.51 -29.76
C PHE A 204 -4.41 -14.21 -28.57
N GLY A 205 -3.16 -14.68 -28.57
CA GLY A 205 -2.19 -14.37 -27.51
C GLY A 205 -1.94 -12.86 -27.33
N PHE A 206 -1.76 -12.13 -28.43
CA PHE A 206 -1.67 -10.65 -28.39
C PHE A 206 -2.97 -9.98 -27.93
N ALA A 207 -4.13 -10.54 -28.28
CA ALA A 207 -5.41 -10.04 -27.82
C ALA A 207 -5.58 -10.23 -26.31
N MET A 208 -5.36 -11.45 -25.79
CA MET A 208 -5.40 -11.77 -24.36
C MET A 208 -4.48 -10.85 -23.54
N LYS A 209 -3.25 -10.64 -24.01
CA LYS A 209 -2.30 -9.69 -23.39
C LYS A 209 -2.87 -8.27 -23.30
N GLY A 210 -3.46 -7.76 -24.39
CA GLY A 210 -4.04 -6.42 -24.43
C GLY A 210 -5.33 -6.30 -23.58
N TYR A 211 -6.16 -7.34 -23.54
CA TYR A 211 -7.34 -7.39 -22.66
C TYR A 211 -6.94 -7.41 -21.17
N ASN A 212 -5.90 -8.17 -20.79
CA ASN A 212 -5.36 -8.16 -19.42
C ASN A 212 -4.81 -6.77 -19.03
N GLN A 213 -4.10 -6.09 -19.95
CA GLN A 213 -3.63 -4.71 -19.74
C GLN A 213 -4.77 -3.67 -19.61
N LEU A 214 -5.96 -3.97 -20.16
CA LEU A 214 -7.18 -3.18 -19.99
C LEU A 214 -8.02 -3.64 -18.77
N HIS A 215 -7.52 -4.59 -17.98
CA HIS A 215 -8.22 -5.25 -16.86
C HIS A 215 -9.53 -5.97 -17.26
N MET A 216 -9.66 -6.37 -18.52
CA MET A 216 -10.84 -7.04 -19.08
C MET A 216 -10.70 -8.57 -19.02
N TYR A 217 -10.53 -9.11 -17.81
CA TYR A 217 -10.18 -10.52 -17.60
C TYR A 217 -11.29 -11.52 -18.01
N SER A 218 -12.57 -11.12 -17.95
CA SER A 218 -13.68 -11.95 -18.43
C SER A 218 -13.59 -12.22 -19.94
N THR A 219 -13.33 -11.18 -20.75
CA THR A 219 -13.15 -11.35 -22.19
C THR A 219 -11.92 -12.19 -22.55
N THR A 220 -10.86 -12.18 -21.72
CA THR A 220 -9.73 -13.12 -21.87
C THR A 220 -10.19 -14.58 -21.71
N ASN A 221 -11.06 -14.87 -20.73
CA ASN A 221 -11.65 -16.19 -20.57
C ASN A 221 -12.58 -16.57 -21.74
N ASP A 222 -13.41 -15.66 -22.23
CA ASP A 222 -14.30 -15.93 -23.36
C ASP A 222 -13.51 -16.28 -24.63
N LEU A 223 -12.39 -15.59 -24.87
CA LEU A 223 -11.46 -15.90 -25.95
C LEU A 223 -10.80 -17.27 -25.77
N TYR A 224 -10.39 -17.62 -24.55
CA TYR A 224 -9.83 -18.95 -24.26
C TYR A 224 -10.83 -20.08 -24.54
N GLN A 225 -12.10 -19.91 -24.15
CA GLN A 225 -13.14 -20.90 -24.48
C GLN A 225 -13.37 -21.00 -26.00
N ARG A 226 -13.36 -19.88 -26.73
CA ARG A 226 -13.42 -19.88 -28.21
C ARG A 226 -12.25 -20.66 -28.82
N MET A 227 -11.01 -20.39 -28.40
CA MET A 227 -9.83 -21.12 -28.88
C MET A 227 -9.94 -22.63 -28.62
N LYS A 228 -10.39 -23.02 -27.41
CA LYS A 228 -10.58 -24.44 -27.05
C LYS A 228 -11.69 -25.10 -27.86
N SER A 229 -12.81 -24.41 -28.12
CA SER A 229 -13.89 -24.92 -28.98
C SER A 229 -13.48 -25.07 -30.45
N ALA A 230 -12.52 -24.27 -30.91
CA ALA A 230 -11.96 -24.36 -32.26
C ALA A 230 -10.83 -25.39 -32.40
N GLY A 231 -10.48 -26.12 -31.33
CA GLY A 231 -9.44 -27.14 -31.35
C GLY A 231 -8.02 -26.61 -31.54
N LEU A 232 -7.76 -25.34 -31.24
CA LEU A 232 -6.43 -24.75 -31.38
C LEU A 232 -5.44 -25.29 -30.35
N ASP A 233 -4.21 -25.51 -30.79
CA ASP A 233 -3.08 -25.65 -29.87
C ASP A 233 -2.64 -24.28 -29.35
N LEU A 234 -2.39 -24.24 -28.04
CA LEU A 234 -2.22 -23.02 -27.27
C LEU A 234 -0.73 -22.80 -26.97
N ASP A 235 -0.17 -21.69 -27.46
CA ASP A 235 1.19 -21.29 -27.09
C ASP A 235 1.33 -21.14 -25.56
N PRO A 236 2.52 -21.39 -24.98
CA PRO A 236 2.79 -21.09 -23.57
C PRO A 236 2.45 -19.64 -23.15
N ALA A 237 2.59 -18.68 -24.08
CA ALA A 237 2.17 -17.29 -23.85
C ALA A 237 0.65 -17.15 -23.66
N CYS A 238 -0.17 -17.93 -24.38
CA CYS A 238 -1.61 -17.95 -24.21
C CYS A 238 -2.00 -18.52 -22.85
N TYR A 239 -1.39 -19.66 -22.45
CA TYR A 239 -1.57 -20.25 -21.11
C TYR A 239 -1.21 -19.27 -19.99
N PHE A 240 -0.08 -18.58 -20.10
CA PHE A 240 0.30 -17.53 -19.14
C PHE A 240 -0.77 -16.42 -19.03
N HIS A 241 -1.25 -15.88 -20.15
CA HIS A 241 -2.22 -14.79 -20.14
C HIS A 241 -3.60 -15.19 -19.61
N ILE A 242 -4.09 -16.41 -19.87
CA ILE A 242 -5.35 -16.89 -19.28
C ILE A 242 -5.21 -17.19 -17.79
N MET A 243 -4.10 -17.79 -17.35
CA MET A 243 -3.83 -18.02 -15.93
C MET A 243 -3.67 -16.71 -15.15
N GLU A 244 -3.00 -15.71 -15.73
CA GLU A 244 -2.92 -14.35 -15.18
C GLU A 244 -4.32 -13.74 -14.99
N ALA A 245 -5.20 -13.89 -15.98
CA ALA A 245 -6.58 -13.40 -15.91
C ALA A 245 -7.38 -14.09 -14.78
N HIS A 246 -7.30 -15.42 -14.66
CA HIS A 246 -7.97 -16.14 -13.57
C HIS A 246 -7.40 -15.82 -12.19
N LEU A 247 -6.08 -15.64 -12.07
CA LEU A 247 -5.44 -15.21 -10.83
C LEU A 247 -5.94 -13.83 -10.39
N LYS A 248 -6.10 -12.88 -11.32
CA LYS A 248 -6.63 -11.53 -11.01
C LYS A 248 -8.14 -11.52 -10.75
N MET A 249 -8.89 -12.46 -11.32
CA MET A 249 -10.32 -12.66 -10.99
C MET A 249 -10.55 -13.43 -9.68
N GLY A 250 -9.51 -14.05 -9.09
CA GLY A 250 -9.64 -14.90 -7.89
C GLY A 250 -10.13 -16.34 -8.17
N HIS A 251 -10.13 -16.78 -9.43
CA HIS A 251 -10.58 -18.12 -9.84
C HIS A 251 -9.46 -19.17 -9.75
N TYR A 252 -8.88 -19.36 -8.55
CA TYR A 252 -7.65 -20.14 -8.36
C TYR A 252 -7.75 -21.60 -8.83
N GLU A 253 -8.87 -22.30 -8.57
CA GLU A 253 -9.08 -23.68 -9.05
C GLU A 253 -9.03 -23.80 -10.58
N LYS A 254 -9.50 -22.77 -11.31
CA LYS A 254 -9.41 -22.76 -12.78
C LYS A 254 -7.96 -22.65 -13.26
N CYS A 255 -7.09 -21.94 -12.54
CA CYS A 255 -5.65 -21.89 -12.84
C CYS A 255 -5.02 -23.29 -12.77
N ILE A 256 -5.41 -24.11 -11.78
CA ILE A 256 -4.89 -25.47 -11.59
C ILE A 256 -5.33 -26.38 -12.76
N VAL A 257 -6.61 -26.35 -13.12
CA VAL A 257 -7.14 -27.12 -14.27
C VAL A 257 -6.50 -26.70 -15.59
N ILE A 258 -6.28 -25.39 -15.80
CA ILE A 258 -5.57 -24.88 -16.99
C ILE A 258 -4.10 -25.31 -17.00
N PHE A 259 -3.44 -25.36 -15.85
CA PHE A 259 -2.06 -25.84 -15.74
C PHE A 259 -1.93 -27.34 -16.05
N GLN A 260 -2.91 -28.16 -15.64
CA GLN A 260 -2.94 -29.59 -15.99
C GLN A 260 -3.11 -29.80 -17.50
N ASP A 261 -3.95 -29.01 -18.19
CA ASP A 261 -4.05 -29.01 -19.66
C ASP A 261 -2.72 -28.60 -20.32
N PHE A 262 -1.98 -27.65 -19.73
CA PHE A 262 -0.65 -27.25 -20.19
C PHE A 262 0.42 -28.35 -20.01
N GLU A 263 0.51 -29.00 -18.84
CA GLU A 263 1.51 -30.07 -18.64
C GLU A 263 1.23 -31.31 -19.49
N ASN A 264 -0.05 -31.71 -19.65
CA ASN A 264 -0.43 -32.84 -20.51
C ASN A 264 0.01 -32.65 -21.97
N ARG A 265 0.00 -31.41 -22.50
CA ARG A 265 0.47 -31.11 -23.87
C ARG A 265 1.99 -30.93 -23.96
N ARG A 266 2.67 -30.57 -22.87
CA ARG A 266 4.09 -30.16 -22.88
C ARG A 266 5.10 -31.32 -22.80
N MET A 267 4.66 -32.57 -22.68
CA MET A 267 5.52 -33.77 -22.58
C MET A 267 6.47 -34.04 -23.76
N VAL A 268 6.58 -33.14 -24.76
CA VAL A 268 7.30 -33.38 -26.04
C VAL A 268 8.50 -32.44 -26.28
N GLU A 269 8.58 -31.23 -25.69
CA GLU A 269 9.66 -30.28 -26.01
C GLU A 269 10.81 -30.23 -24.98
N ILE A 270 11.74 -31.18 -25.11
CA ILE A 270 13.07 -31.14 -24.49
C ILE A 270 14.00 -30.35 -25.41
N GLY A 271 14.14 -29.04 -25.18
CA GLY A 271 15.04 -28.20 -26.00
C GLY A 271 15.35 -26.82 -25.43
N ASN A 272 14.34 -26.09 -24.93
CA ASN A 272 14.54 -24.86 -24.15
C ASN A 272 13.25 -24.50 -23.40
N PRO A 273 13.27 -24.29 -22.07
CA PRO A 273 12.08 -23.82 -21.37
C PRO A 273 11.73 -22.39 -21.82
N SER A 274 10.53 -22.23 -22.39
CA SER A 274 9.99 -20.91 -22.77
C SER A 274 10.03 -19.93 -21.59
N PRO A 275 10.33 -18.63 -21.80
CA PRO A 275 10.44 -17.65 -20.72
C PRO A 275 9.15 -17.47 -19.90
N PHE A 276 8.00 -17.89 -20.44
CA PHE A 276 6.73 -17.90 -19.73
C PHE A 276 6.60 -19.05 -18.72
N CYS A 277 7.43 -20.10 -18.79
CA CYS A 277 7.29 -21.28 -17.93
C CYS A 277 7.46 -20.95 -16.44
N SER A 278 8.51 -20.22 -16.03
CA SER A 278 8.67 -19.79 -14.63
C SER A 278 7.49 -18.94 -14.15
N GLN A 279 6.90 -18.13 -15.03
CA GLN A 279 5.74 -17.28 -14.71
C GLN A 279 4.45 -18.10 -14.57
N ILE A 280 4.28 -19.17 -15.36
CA ILE A 280 3.17 -20.13 -15.26
C ILE A 280 3.24 -20.90 -13.93
N TYR A 281 4.41 -21.46 -13.59
CA TYR A 281 4.62 -22.10 -12.28
C TYR A 281 4.41 -21.12 -11.11
N TRP A 282 4.79 -19.85 -11.26
CA TRP A 282 4.49 -18.82 -10.26
C TRP A 282 2.99 -18.60 -10.06
N ILE A 283 2.21 -18.46 -11.15
CA ILE A 283 0.75 -18.32 -11.04
C ILE A 283 0.12 -19.57 -10.40
N LEU A 284 0.62 -20.77 -10.72
CA LEU A 284 0.18 -22.02 -10.08
C LEU A 284 0.44 -22.00 -8.57
N CYS A 285 1.69 -21.73 -8.14
CA CYS A 285 2.06 -21.70 -6.73
C CYS A 285 1.26 -20.64 -5.94
N GLU A 286 1.06 -19.46 -6.52
CA GLU A 286 0.24 -18.38 -5.95
C GLU A 286 -1.25 -18.76 -5.87
N SER A 287 -1.76 -19.54 -6.82
CA SER A 287 -3.15 -20.02 -6.84
C SER A 287 -3.36 -21.12 -5.79
N LEU A 288 -2.52 -22.15 -5.77
CA LEU A 288 -2.51 -23.23 -4.76
C LEU A 288 -2.30 -22.66 -3.34
N GLY A 289 -1.43 -21.66 -3.20
CA GLY A 289 -1.20 -20.98 -1.93
C GLY A 289 -2.44 -20.23 -1.41
N LYS A 290 -3.31 -19.74 -2.29
CA LYS A 290 -4.57 -19.07 -1.93
C LYS A 290 -5.74 -20.02 -1.72
N THR A 291 -5.70 -21.23 -2.28
CA THR A 291 -6.66 -22.30 -1.97
C THR A 291 -6.30 -23.07 -0.71
N GLY A 292 -5.16 -22.75 -0.08
CA GLY A 292 -4.71 -23.39 1.17
C GLY A 292 -3.98 -24.71 0.97
N ARG A 293 -3.44 -24.97 -0.23
CA ARG A 293 -2.70 -26.19 -0.62
C ARG A 293 -1.20 -25.91 -0.80
N PRO A 294 -0.45 -25.44 0.22
CA PRO A 294 0.93 -25.01 0.07
C PRO A 294 1.91 -26.17 -0.17
N PHE A 295 1.62 -27.38 0.33
CA PHE A 295 2.46 -28.56 0.11
C PHE A 295 2.49 -28.97 -1.37
N GLU A 296 1.35 -29.00 -2.05
CA GLU A 296 1.31 -29.24 -3.51
C GLU A 296 2.04 -28.13 -4.29
N ALA A 297 1.90 -26.87 -3.86
CA ALA A 297 2.66 -25.75 -4.46
C ALA A 297 4.18 -25.96 -4.34
N LEU A 298 4.63 -26.52 -3.21
CA LEU A 298 6.04 -26.87 -3.00
C LEU A 298 6.46 -28.06 -3.86
N GLU A 299 5.62 -29.09 -4.03
CA GLU A 299 5.90 -30.22 -4.93
C GLU A 299 6.13 -29.74 -6.37
N TYR A 300 5.22 -28.96 -6.94
CA TYR A 300 5.38 -28.38 -8.28
C TYR A 300 6.61 -27.46 -8.38
N PHE A 301 6.97 -26.73 -7.33
CA PHE A 301 8.21 -25.94 -7.29
C PHE A 301 9.47 -26.81 -7.32
N ARG A 302 9.49 -27.93 -6.56
CA ARG A 302 10.60 -28.89 -6.59
C ARG A 302 10.67 -29.60 -7.95
N GLU A 303 9.55 -29.92 -8.59
CA GLU A 303 9.53 -30.43 -9.96
C GLU A 303 10.07 -29.41 -10.97
N MET A 304 9.62 -28.15 -10.92
CA MET A 304 10.12 -27.07 -11.76
C MET A 304 11.64 -26.96 -11.67
N SER A 305 12.18 -27.05 -10.44
CA SER A 305 13.61 -27.04 -10.16
C SER A 305 14.34 -28.25 -10.77
N LYS A 306 13.78 -29.47 -10.65
CA LYS A 306 14.29 -30.68 -11.30
C LYS A 306 14.26 -30.59 -12.84
N LYS A 307 13.23 -29.94 -13.40
CA LYS A 307 13.05 -29.66 -14.83
C LYS A 307 14.03 -28.58 -15.36
N GLY A 308 14.92 -28.04 -14.52
CA GLY A 308 15.95 -27.06 -14.92
C GLY A 308 15.40 -25.67 -15.28
N ILE A 309 14.16 -25.37 -14.92
CA ILE A 309 13.52 -24.08 -15.17
C ILE A 309 14.04 -23.07 -14.13
N PRO A 310 14.44 -21.84 -14.53
CA PRO A 310 15.03 -20.89 -13.61
C PRO A 310 14.03 -20.46 -12.51
N GLU A 311 14.48 -20.58 -11.27
CA GLU A 311 13.81 -20.08 -10.08
C GLU A 311 13.76 -18.54 -10.10
N ASP A 312 12.69 -17.95 -9.57
CA ASP A 312 12.50 -16.50 -9.48
C ASP A 312 12.19 -16.07 -8.04
N HIS A 313 12.52 -14.82 -7.69
CA HIS A 313 12.21 -14.23 -6.39
C HIS A 313 10.71 -14.24 -6.08
N SER A 314 9.86 -14.14 -7.10
CA SER A 314 8.40 -14.13 -6.99
C SER A 314 7.86 -15.48 -6.52
N LEU A 315 8.51 -16.59 -6.89
CA LEU A 315 8.15 -17.95 -6.46
C LEU A 315 8.38 -18.13 -4.97
N TYR A 316 9.58 -17.78 -4.47
CA TYR A 316 9.86 -17.83 -3.04
C TYR A 316 8.94 -16.90 -2.22
N SER A 317 8.67 -15.68 -2.70
CA SER A 317 7.72 -14.78 -2.02
C SER A 317 6.31 -15.39 -1.94
N SER A 318 5.85 -16.00 -3.02
CA SER A 318 4.55 -16.67 -3.07
C SER A 318 4.48 -17.89 -2.13
N LEU A 319 5.46 -18.78 -2.17
CA LEU A 319 5.52 -20.00 -1.36
C LEU A 319 5.69 -19.71 0.13
N ILE A 320 6.70 -18.92 0.52
CA ILE A 320 6.89 -18.55 1.93
C ILE A 320 5.66 -17.78 2.43
N GLY A 321 5.07 -16.94 1.57
CA GLY A 321 3.82 -16.26 1.84
C GLY A 321 2.62 -17.21 2.01
N SER A 322 2.54 -18.33 1.29
CA SER A 322 1.43 -19.28 1.40
C SER A 322 1.55 -20.14 2.66
N PHE A 323 2.71 -20.73 2.93
CA PHE A 323 2.97 -21.47 4.19
C PHE A 323 2.73 -20.58 5.41
N ALA A 324 3.16 -19.31 5.40
CA ALA A 324 2.85 -18.34 6.44
C ALA A 324 1.33 -18.12 6.61
N SER A 325 0.58 -18.00 5.52
CA SER A 325 -0.89 -17.87 5.56
C SER A 325 -1.59 -19.13 6.08
N SER A 326 -1.10 -20.32 5.73
CA SER A 326 -1.64 -21.60 6.24
C SER A 326 -1.27 -21.88 7.71
N GLY A 327 -0.24 -21.22 8.24
CA GLY A 327 0.23 -21.41 9.62
C GLY A 327 1.34 -22.46 9.78
N GLU A 328 1.82 -23.02 8.67
CA GLU A 328 2.91 -23.99 8.60
C GLU A 328 4.26 -23.28 8.68
N LEU A 329 4.59 -22.77 9.87
CA LEU A 329 5.71 -21.85 10.08
C LEU A 329 7.09 -22.51 9.93
N GLU A 330 7.21 -23.81 10.19
CA GLU A 330 8.47 -24.55 10.06
C GLU A 330 8.93 -24.62 8.61
N MET A 331 8.04 -25.02 7.69
CA MET A 331 8.31 -25.00 6.25
C MET A 331 8.56 -23.58 5.71
N ALA A 332 7.88 -22.56 6.26
CA ALA A 332 8.13 -21.17 5.89
C ALA A 332 9.56 -20.71 6.28
N GLU A 333 10.13 -21.23 7.38
CA GLU A 333 11.49 -20.95 7.82
C GLU A 333 12.54 -21.66 6.97
N GLU A 334 12.35 -22.95 6.64
CA GLU A 334 13.24 -23.68 5.74
C GLU A 334 13.34 -23.00 4.38
N LEU A 335 12.19 -22.62 3.80
CA LEU A 335 12.14 -21.90 2.52
C LEU A 335 12.74 -20.49 2.60
N LEU A 336 12.62 -19.80 3.74
CA LEU A 336 13.26 -18.50 3.97
C LEU A 336 14.79 -18.64 4.01
N GLN A 337 15.32 -19.67 4.68
CA GLN A 337 16.76 -19.95 4.72
C GLN A 337 17.30 -20.36 3.34
N GLU A 338 16.57 -21.20 2.60
CA GLU A 338 16.93 -21.57 1.22
C GLU A 338 16.98 -20.34 0.32
N ALA A 339 15.95 -19.49 0.35
CA ALA A 339 15.87 -18.26 -0.42
C ALA A 339 16.96 -17.24 -0.04
N GLU A 340 17.37 -17.18 1.23
CA GLU A 340 18.49 -16.36 1.69
C GLU A 340 19.82 -16.88 1.12
N SER A 341 20.07 -18.19 1.17
CA SER A 341 21.29 -18.81 0.63
C SER A 341 21.46 -18.56 -0.87
N LYS A 342 20.35 -18.61 -1.63
CA LYS A 342 20.30 -18.32 -3.07
C LYS A 342 20.21 -16.81 -3.39
N LYS A 343 20.16 -15.93 -2.39
CA LYS A 343 19.99 -14.46 -2.54
C LYS A 343 18.75 -14.06 -3.34
N MET A 344 17.68 -14.85 -3.26
CA MET A 344 16.41 -14.63 -3.94
C MET A 344 15.44 -13.75 -3.14
N LEU A 345 15.71 -13.51 -1.85
CA LEU A 345 14.92 -12.59 -1.03
C LEU A 345 15.13 -11.14 -1.49
N ARG A 346 14.09 -10.54 -2.09
CA ARG A 346 14.08 -9.14 -2.55
C ARG A 346 12.81 -8.37 -2.24
N ASP A 347 11.75 -9.05 -1.83
CA ASP A 347 10.40 -8.47 -1.67
C ASP A 347 10.15 -8.02 -0.22
N PRO A 348 10.00 -6.70 0.07
CA PRO A 348 9.67 -6.22 1.40
C PRO A 348 8.27 -6.64 1.89
N ALA A 349 7.33 -6.94 0.98
CA ALA A 349 5.97 -7.33 1.33
C ALA A 349 5.93 -8.73 1.99
N LEU A 350 6.81 -9.64 1.53
CA LEU A 350 7.00 -10.96 2.15
C LEU A 350 7.37 -10.83 3.63
N PHE A 351 8.40 -10.04 3.92
CA PHE A 351 8.89 -9.86 5.29
C PHE A 351 7.83 -9.22 6.19
N LEU A 352 7.07 -8.24 5.70
CA LEU A 352 5.93 -7.69 6.43
C LEU A 352 4.88 -8.77 6.74
N LYS A 353 4.54 -9.63 5.76
CA LYS A 353 3.56 -10.72 5.94
C LYS A 353 4.03 -11.72 6.99
N LEU A 354 5.29 -12.16 6.94
CA LEU A 354 5.91 -13.03 7.94
C LEU A 354 5.90 -12.40 9.33
N VAL A 355 6.38 -11.16 9.45
CA VAL A 355 6.40 -10.43 10.74
C VAL A 355 5.00 -10.35 11.35
N LEU A 356 3.97 -9.99 10.57
CA LEU A 356 2.61 -9.93 11.07
C LEU A 356 2.11 -11.31 11.55
N ARG A 357 2.40 -12.38 10.81
CA ARG A 357 2.02 -13.75 11.20
C ARG A 357 2.70 -14.20 12.50
N TYR A 358 4.01 -14.02 12.64
CA TYR A 358 4.73 -14.36 13.88
C TYR A 358 4.30 -13.51 15.07
N VAL A 359 3.92 -12.25 14.84
CA VAL A 359 3.35 -11.36 15.87
C VAL A 359 1.94 -11.79 16.30
N GLU A 360 1.13 -12.33 15.38
CA GLU A 360 -0.19 -12.89 15.69
C GLU A 360 -0.11 -14.16 16.55
N GLU A 361 0.82 -15.06 16.26
CA GLU A 361 1.13 -16.24 17.12
C GLU A 361 1.94 -15.85 18.37
N GLY A 362 2.50 -14.63 18.38
CA GLY A 362 3.30 -14.09 19.47
C GLY A 362 4.63 -14.83 19.66
N MET A 363 5.27 -15.26 18.58
CA MET A 363 6.59 -15.90 18.53
C MET A 363 7.69 -14.82 18.42
N MET A 364 8.30 -14.47 19.56
CA MET A 364 9.24 -13.33 19.63
C MET A 364 10.56 -13.58 18.89
N GLU A 365 11.24 -14.70 19.16
CA GLU A 365 12.55 -15.00 18.56
C GLU A 365 12.46 -15.02 17.03
N LYS A 366 11.52 -15.81 16.47
CA LYS A 366 11.23 -15.88 15.03
C LYS A 366 10.91 -14.51 14.41
N THR A 367 10.21 -13.62 15.12
CA THR A 367 10.00 -12.24 14.63
C THR A 367 11.31 -11.44 14.55
N LEU A 368 12.20 -11.61 15.53
CA LEU A 368 13.52 -10.95 15.56
C LEU A 368 14.48 -11.53 14.51
N ASP A 369 14.40 -12.83 14.23
CA ASP A 369 15.19 -13.51 13.20
C ASP A 369 14.80 -13.04 11.79
N VAL A 370 13.50 -12.90 11.51
CA VAL A 370 12.99 -12.33 10.25
C VAL A 370 13.45 -10.88 10.10
N VAL A 371 13.44 -10.07 11.18
CA VAL A 371 13.98 -8.71 11.16
C VAL A 371 15.50 -8.68 10.93
N ALA A 372 16.25 -9.63 11.50
CA ALA A 372 17.68 -9.76 11.24
C ALA A 372 17.95 -10.17 9.78
N ALA A 373 17.14 -11.06 9.19
CA ALA A 373 17.19 -11.43 7.77
C ALA A 373 16.91 -10.24 6.85
N MET A 374 15.87 -9.42 7.13
CA MET A 374 15.60 -8.18 6.39
C MET A 374 16.85 -7.29 6.29
N ARG A 375 17.55 -7.11 7.43
CA ARG A 375 18.76 -6.29 7.52
C ARG A 375 19.94 -6.90 6.77
N ARG A 376 20.14 -8.23 6.84
CA ARG A 376 21.19 -8.95 6.10
C ARG A 376 21.00 -8.84 4.57
N VAL A 377 19.75 -8.81 4.11
CA VAL A 377 19.37 -8.57 2.71
C VAL A 377 19.49 -7.08 2.30
N GLY A 378 19.66 -6.17 3.27
CA GLY A 378 19.76 -4.71 3.03
C GLY A 378 18.41 -3.97 2.99
N ILE A 379 17.31 -4.62 3.37
CA ILE A 379 15.99 -4.01 3.46
C ILE A 379 15.87 -3.28 4.81
N ARG A 380 15.69 -1.95 4.77
CA ARG A 380 15.47 -1.15 5.98
C ARG A 380 14.10 -1.46 6.57
N VAL A 381 14.07 -1.87 7.85
CA VAL A 381 12.86 -1.99 8.65
C VAL A 381 12.18 -0.62 8.75
N SER A 382 10.94 -0.51 8.31
CA SER A 382 10.17 0.73 8.40
C SER A 382 9.58 0.92 9.80
N ASP A 383 9.30 2.17 10.20
CA ASP A 383 8.60 2.46 11.48
C ASP A 383 7.24 1.76 11.53
N CYS A 384 6.55 1.57 10.40
CA CYS A 384 5.31 0.80 10.34
C CYS A 384 5.51 -0.66 10.78
N ILE A 385 6.58 -1.32 10.35
CA ILE A 385 6.90 -2.70 10.75
C ILE A 385 7.29 -2.74 12.23
N PHE A 386 8.15 -1.82 12.69
CA PHE A 386 8.54 -1.71 14.10
C PHE A 386 7.30 -1.52 14.99
N CYS A 387 6.46 -0.52 14.65
CA CYS A 387 5.24 -0.21 15.38
C CYS A 387 4.25 -1.38 15.39
N ALA A 388 4.13 -2.13 14.29
CA ALA A 388 3.28 -3.31 14.21
C ALA A 388 3.76 -4.42 15.16
N ILE A 389 5.07 -4.69 15.21
CA ILE A 389 5.67 -5.66 16.14
C ILE A 389 5.37 -5.27 17.59
N VAL A 390 5.74 -4.05 18.01
CA VAL A 390 5.59 -3.60 19.41
C VAL A 390 4.13 -3.60 19.84
N ASN A 391 3.22 -3.08 18.99
CA ASN A 391 1.79 -3.04 19.32
C ASN A 391 1.16 -4.44 19.32
N GLY A 392 1.53 -5.31 18.40
CA GLY A 392 1.01 -6.67 18.33
C GLY A 392 1.44 -7.51 19.53
N PHE A 393 2.73 -7.49 19.90
CA PHE A 393 3.20 -8.11 21.14
C PHE A 393 2.54 -7.50 22.39
N SER A 394 2.30 -6.18 22.42
CA SER A 394 1.57 -5.55 23.53
C SER A 394 0.13 -6.04 23.65
N LYS A 395 -0.53 -6.37 22.54
CA LYS A 395 -1.90 -6.91 22.52
C LYS A 395 -1.94 -8.41 22.87
N LYS A 396 -1.04 -9.21 22.27
CA LYS A 396 -1.06 -10.69 22.36
C LYS A 396 -0.36 -11.26 23.60
N ARG A 397 0.76 -10.67 24.01
CA ARG A 397 1.63 -11.16 25.12
C ARG A 397 1.80 -10.13 26.25
N GLY A 398 1.12 -8.97 26.14
CA GLY A 398 1.10 -7.92 27.15
C GLY A 398 2.36 -7.05 27.21
N ALA A 399 2.32 -6.06 28.10
CA ALA A 399 3.33 -4.99 28.18
C ALA A 399 4.78 -5.48 28.40
N LYS A 400 4.98 -6.58 29.15
CA LYS A 400 6.32 -7.14 29.40
C LYS A 400 6.99 -7.64 28.11
N ALA A 401 6.21 -8.24 27.20
CA ALA A 401 6.72 -8.73 25.92
C ALA A 401 7.02 -7.57 24.96
N ALA A 402 6.13 -6.58 24.88
CA ALA A 402 6.35 -5.36 24.09
C ALA A 402 7.63 -4.61 24.49
N ALA A 403 7.92 -4.54 25.79
CA ALA A 403 9.18 -3.97 26.29
C ALA A 403 10.43 -4.77 25.86
N ARG A 404 10.37 -6.11 25.92
CA ARG A 404 11.50 -6.97 25.49
C ARG A 404 11.76 -6.87 23.98
N VAL A 405 10.72 -6.96 23.15
CA VAL A 405 10.89 -6.90 21.69
C VAL A 405 11.36 -5.53 21.23
N TYR A 406 10.90 -4.43 21.86
CA TYR A 406 11.44 -3.10 21.60
C TYR A 406 12.94 -3.01 21.93
N GLU A 407 13.36 -3.48 23.10
CA GLU A 407 14.76 -3.48 23.52
C GLU A 407 15.64 -4.29 22.54
N GLN A 408 15.15 -5.45 22.08
CA GLN A 408 15.85 -6.26 21.07
C GLN A 408 15.88 -5.62 19.68
N LEU A 409 14.81 -4.96 19.23
CA LEU A 409 14.81 -4.27 17.93
C LEU A 409 15.76 -3.05 17.93
N VAL A 410 15.88 -2.33 19.05
CA VAL A 410 16.84 -1.23 19.20
C VAL A 410 18.28 -1.77 19.23
N LEU A 411 18.55 -2.89 19.91
CA LEU A 411 19.84 -3.61 19.82
C LEU A 411 20.12 -4.13 18.40
N GLN A 412 19.07 -4.57 17.70
CA GLN A 412 19.00 -4.82 16.26
C GLN A 412 19.58 -3.65 15.43
N GLY A 413 19.59 -2.43 15.97
CA GLY A 413 19.91 -1.19 15.27
C GLY A 413 18.74 -0.67 14.43
N CYS A 414 17.51 -1.05 14.76
CA CYS A 414 16.30 -0.52 14.13
C CYS A 414 15.88 0.79 14.79
N GLU A 415 15.39 1.74 14.00
CA GLU A 415 15.02 3.06 14.50
C GLU A 415 13.51 3.16 14.73
N PRO A 416 13.05 3.37 15.97
CA PRO A 416 11.64 3.65 16.23
C PRO A 416 11.29 5.09 15.82
N GLY A 417 10.10 5.28 15.26
CA GLY A 417 9.49 6.58 14.98
C GLY A 417 8.42 6.97 16.01
N GLN A 418 7.71 8.06 15.73
CA GLN A 418 6.86 8.77 16.69
C GLN A 418 5.77 7.90 17.35
N VAL A 419 5.10 7.04 16.58
CA VAL A 419 4.02 6.18 17.09
C VAL A 419 4.61 5.06 17.96
N THR A 420 5.74 4.49 17.53
CA THR A 420 6.49 3.48 18.28
C THR A 420 6.93 4.05 19.64
N TYR A 421 7.48 5.27 19.67
CA TYR A 421 7.82 5.98 20.92
C TYR A 421 6.62 6.16 21.85
N ALA A 422 5.50 6.68 21.36
CA ALA A 422 4.31 6.87 22.19
C ALA A 422 3.78 5.54 22.78
N SER A 423 3.81 4.46 22.00
CA SER A 423 3.36 3.14 22.43
C SER A 423 4.26 2.54 23.52
N ILE A 424 5.57 2.51 23.29
CA ILE A 424 6.54 1.95 24.25
C ILE A 424 6.63 2.78 25.54
N LEU A 425 6.47 4.10 25.44
CA LEU A 425 6.37 4.98 26.60
C LEU A 425 5.17 4.60 27.48
N SER A 426 3.98 4.43 26.88
CA SER A 426 2.79 3.95 27.62
C SER A 426 3.03 2.57 28.25
N THR A 427 3.82 1.72 27.58
CA THR A 427 4.17 0.37 28.01
C THR A 427 5.08 0.39 29.24
N TYR A 428 6.15 1.17 29.23
CA TYR A 428 7.03 1.32 30.40
C TYR A 428 6.30 1.97 31.60
N ILE A 429 5.44 2.95 31.36
CA ILE A 429 4.60 3.57 32.40
C ILE A 429 3.65 2.55 33.04
N LYS A 430 2.98 1.70 32.23
CA LYS A 430 2.13 0.60 32.73
C LYS A 430 2.92 -0.45 33.53
N LEU A 431 4.19 -0.67 33.20
CA LEU A 431 5.09 -1.57 33.93
C LEU A 431 5.75 -0.93 35.17
N GLY A 432 5.48 0.35 35.48
CA GLY A 432 6.16 1.08 36.55
C GLY A 432 7.66 1.34 36.29
N ARG A 433 8.15 1.12 35.07
CA ARG A 433 9.56 1.26 34.68
C ARG A 433 9.88 2.71 34.30
N TYR A 434 9.64 3.63 35.23
CA TYR A 434 9.66 5.07 34.97
C TYR A 434 11.00 5.60 34.43
N SER A 435 12.13 5.14 34.96
CA SER A 435 13.45 5.57 34.46
C SER A 435 13.71 5.18 33.00
N LYS A 436 13.17 4.04 32.54
CA LYS A 436 13.20 3.69 31.10
C LYS A 436 12.27 4.58 30.28
N ALA A 437 11.10 4.95 30.83
CA ALA A 437 10.20 5.89 30.18
C ALA A 437 10.83 7.29 30.02
N GLU A 438 11.53 7.80 31.03
CA GLU A 438 12.30 9.06 30.96
C GLU A 438 13.38 9.00 29.86
N SER A 439 14.24 7.97 29.88
CA SER A 439 15.30 7.78 28.87
C SER A 439 14.76 7.72 27.43
N VAL A 440 13.63 7.06 27.22
CA VAL A 440 12.99 6.94 25.90
C VAL A 440 12.30 8.25 25.48
N PHE A 441 11.74 8.99 26.42
CA PHE A 441 11.18 10.32 26.15
C PHE A 441 12.27 11.32 25.74
N GLU A 442 13.42 11.31 26.41
CA GLU A 442 14.58 12.11 26.02
C GLU A 442 15.15 11.72 24.65
N GLU A 443 15.17 10.42 24.31
CA GLU A 443 15.56 9.96 22.97
C GLU A 443 14.58 10.43 21.88
N MET A 444 13.28 10.33 22.15
CA MET A 444 12.21 10.83 21.26
C MET A 444 12.39 12.34 20.98
N GLU A 445 12.65 13.15 22.02
CA GLU A 445 12.94 14.58 21.85
C GLU A 445 14.22 14.83 21.04
N ARG A 446 15.31 14.08 21.34
CA ARG A 446 16.60 14.23 20.64
C ARG A 446 16.52 13.89 19.14
N LYS A 447 15.62 12.98 18.75
CA LYS A 447 15.35 12.64 17.35
C LYS A 447 14.33 13.56 16.66
N GLY A 448 13.86 14.63 17.33
CA GLY A 448 12.94 15.61 16.73
C GLY A 448 11.48 15.16 16.66
N PHE A 449 11.07 14.19 17.49
CA PHE A 449 9.66 13.80 17.65
C PHE A 449 8.97 14.57 18.80
N ASP A 450 9.41 15.81 19.03
CA ASP A 450 9.07 16.65 20.18
C ASP A 450 7.68 17.31 20.12
N ASN A 451 6.92 17.06 19.05
CA ASN A 451 5.52 17.51 18.88
C ASN A 451 4.47 16.43 19.22
N CYS A 452 4.85 15.33 19.88
CA CYS A 452 3.94 14.23 20.20
C CYS A 452 3.08 14.49 21.46
N ILE A 453 1.93 15.17 21.33
CA ILE A 453 1.00 15.47 22.45
C ILE A 453 0.74 14.24 23.36
N VAL A 454 0.52 13.07 22.77
CA VAL A 454 0.25 11.80 23.49
C VAL A 454 1.42 11.38 24.39
N ALA A 455 2.66 11.60 23.95
CA ALA A 455 3.85 11.29 24.74
C ALA A 455 4.00 12.23 25.94
N TYR A 456 3.82 13.55 25.74
CA TYR A 456 3.86 14.52 26.84
C TYR A 456 2.74 14.26 27.85
N SER A 457 1.49 14.06 27.40
CA SER A 457 0.38 13.78 28.33
C SER A 457 0.60 12.48 29.12
N SER A 458 1.23 11.47 28.49
CA SER A 458 1.61 10.23 29.16
C SER A 458 2.70 10.44 30.22
N MET A 459 3.75 11.22 29.93
CA MET A 459 4.80 11.54 30.91
C MET A 459 4.30 12.44 32.04
N VAL A 460 3.43 13.42 31.78
CA VAL A 460 2.79 14.22 32.83
C VAL A 460 1.97 13.32 33.78
N ALA A 461 1.20 12.38 33.22
CA ALA A 461 0.47 11.39 34.01
C ALA A 461 1.40 10.43 34.80
N ALA A 462 2.59 10.11 34.27
CA ALA A 462 3.58 9.32 34.97
C ALA A 462 4.22 10.07 36.15
N TYR A 463 4.64 11.33 35.95
CA TYR A 463 5.15 12.18 37.02
C TYR A 463 4.10 12.46 38.09
N ALA A 464 2.84 12.67 37.70
CA ALA A 464 1.71 12.78 38.62
C ALA A 464 1.56 11.53 39.51
N LYS A 465 1.64 10.33 38.94
CA LYS A 465 1.60 9.06 39.69
C LYS A 465 2.80 8.85 40.61
N MET A 466 3.97 9.35 40.23
CA MET A 466 5.19 9.34 41.07
C MET A 466 5.22 10.43 42.15
N GLY A 467 4.26 11.35 42.18
CA GLY A 467 4.31 12.52 43.08
C GLY A 467 5.38 13.56 42.72
N ARG A 468 5.97 13.48 41.52
CA ARG A 468 7.02 14.40 41.03
C ARG A 468 6.41 15.69 40.47
N THR A 469 5.70 16.42 41.34
CA THR A 469 4.88 17.60 40.98
C THR A 469 5.65 18.70 40.25
N ARG A 470 6.89 18.97 40.67
CA ARG A 470 7.76 19.98 40.01
C ARG A 470 8.08 19.59 38.56
N ASP A 471 8.34 18.31 38.29
CA ASP A 471 8.70 17.83 36.96
C ASP A 471 7.48 17.75 36.03
N ALA A 472 6.32 17.33 36.56
CA ALA A 472 5.05 17.40 35.84
C ALA A 472 4.73 18.83 35.37
N MET A 473 4.85 19.84 36.25
CA MET A 473 4.63 21.24 35.90
C MET A 473 5.66 21.76 34.89
N ARG A 474 6.94 21.42 35.07
CA ARG A 474 8.04 21.79 34.15
C ARG A 474 7.78 21.23 32.75
N LEU A 475 7.33 19.98 32.65
CA LEU A 475 7.02 19.34 31.39
C LEU A 475 5.80 19.99 30.69
N VAL A 476 4.79 20.41 31.44
CA VAL A 476 3.63 21.15 30.89
C VAL A 476 4.03 22.56 30.42
N ALA A 477 4.98 23.23 31.08
CA ALA A 477 5.54 24.49 30.59
C ALA A 477 6.28 24.29 29.25
N LYS A 478 7.20 23.32 29.20
CA LYS A 478 7.91 22.91 27.98
C LYS A 478 6.98 22.53 26.83
N MET A 479 5.89 21.83 27.14
CA MET A 479 4.84 21.46 26.17
C MET A 479 4.19 22.71 25.56
N LYS A 480 3.79 23.68 26.39
CA LYS A 480 3.21 24.96 25.95
C LYS A 480 4.19 25.81 25.13
N GLU A 481 5.45 25.89 25.55
CA GLU A 481 6.52 26.62 24.84
C GLU A 481 6.77 26.07 23.43
N ARG A 482 6.63 24.76 23.23
CA ARG A 482 6.76 24.08 21.93
C ARG A 482 5.50 24.12 21.07
N GLY A 483 4.46 24.86 21.47
CA GLY A 483 3.19 24.93 20.73
C GLY A 483 2.34 23.65 20.82
N CYS A 484 2.71 22.69 21.67
CA CYS A 484 1.85 21.56 21.98
C CYS A 484 0.81 21.98 23.04
N GLU A 485 -0.46 22.07 22.67
CA GLU A 485 -1.50 22.46 23.62
C GLU A 485 -1.83 21.32 24.60
N PRO A 486 -1.81 21.55 25.93
CA PRO A 486 -2.21 20.55 26.90
C PRO A 486 -3.67 20.16 26.74
N ASN A 487 -3.94 18.85 26.59
CA ASN A 487 -5.28 18.30 26.44
C ASN A 487 -5.99 18.07 27.80
N VAL A 488 -7.28 17.68 27.75
CA VAL A 488 -8.08 17.31 28.93
C VAL A 488 -7.37 16.33 29.85
N TRP A 489 -6.73 15.29 29.29
CA TRP A 489 -5.98 14.29 30.05
C TRP A 489 -4.82 14.92 30.86
N THR A 490 -4.11 15.86 30.25
CA THR A 490 -2.99 16.58 30.90
C THR A 490 -3.51 17.43 32.07
N TYR A 491 -4.62 18.14 31.88
CA TYR A 491 -5.28 18.90 32.95
C TYR A 491 -5.79 17.99 34.08
N ASN A 492 -6.47 16.88 33.76
CA ASN A 492 -6.95 15.91 34.75
C ASN A 492 -5.80 15.32 35.58
N SER A 493 -4.65 15.02 34.93
CA SER A 493 -3.45 14.53 35.62
C SER A 493 -2.86 15.56 36.59
N LEU A 494 -2.87 16.85 36.23
CA LEU A 494 -2.44 17.93 37.12
C LEU A 494 -3.42 18.13 38.29
N LEU A 495 -4.72 18.08 38.03
CA LEU A 495 -5.76 18.25 39.06
C LEU A 495 -5.69 17.12 40.11
N ASP A 496 -5.56 15.86 39.67
CA ASP A 496 -5.42 14.68 40.55
C ASP A 496 -4.15 14.77 41.40
N MET A 497 -3.01 15.06 40.78
CA MET A 497 -1.73 15.24 41.46
C MET A 497 -1.78 16.33 42.54
N ASN A 498 -2.32 17.51 42.19
CA ASN A 498 -2.39 18.63 43.14
C ASN A 498 -3.44 18.39 44.24
N GLY A 499 -4.52 17.68 43.94
CA GLY A 499 -5.51 17.23 44.92
C GLY A 499 -4.96 16.21 45.92
N ARG A 500 -4.13 15.26 45.46
CA ARG A 500 -3.40 14.33 46.36
C ARG A 500 -2.39 15.06 47.24
N ALA A 501 -1.76 16.12 46.72
CA ALA A 501 -0.85 16.98 47.45
C ALA A 501 -1.55 18.06 48.31
N LEU A 502 -2.89 18.05 48.39
CA LEU A 502 -3.74 19.03 49.09
C LEU A 502 -3.47 20.51 48.69
N ASN A 503 -2.91 20.75 47.52
CA ASN A 503 -2.58 22.10 47.03
C ASN A 503 -3.77 22.71 46.27
N LEU A 504 -4.84 23.03 46.99
CA LEU A 504 -6.09 23.53 46.44
C LEU A 504 -5.92 24.81 45.61
N ARG A 505 -5.01 25.71 46.00
CA ARG A 505 -4.67 26.93 45.23
C ARG A 505 -4.25 26.60 43.80
N LEU A 506 -3.49 25.51 43.62
CA LEU A 506 -3.04 25.07 42.31
C LEU A 506 -4.10 24.24 41.57
N VAL A 507 -4.97 23.51 42.28
CA VAL A 507 -6.18 22.89 41.70
C VAL A 507 -7.08 23.96 41.08
N GLU A 508 -7.44 24.99 41.84
CA GLU A 508 -8.31 26.08 41.40
C GLU A 508 -7.68 26.87 40.21
N LYS A 509 -6.38 27.19 40.29
CA LYS A 509 -5.64 27.83 39.20
C LYS A 509 -5.64 26.98 37.92
N THR A 510 -5.46 25.66 38.05
CA THR A 510 -5.45 24.71 36.93
C THR A 510 -6.83 24.60 36.29
N TRP A 511 -7.89 24.55 37.10
CA TRP A 511 -9.29 24.54 36.65
C TRP A 511 -9.68 25.83 35.92
N LYS A 512 -9.32 26.99 36.47
CA LYS A 512 -9.52 28.30 35.82
C LYS A 512 -8.74 28.41 34.51
N GLU A 513 -7.50 27.90 34.43
CA GLU A 513 -6.75 27.88 33.16
C GLU A 513 -7.44 27.00 32.11
N MET A 514 -7.90 25.80 32.49
CA MET A 514 -8.59 24.87 31.60
C MET A 514 -9.83 25.51 30.97
N LYS A 515 -10.72 26.10 31.79
CA LYS A 515 -11.90 26.84 31.30
C LYS A 515 -11.51 28.05 30.44
N ARG A 516 -10.50 28.84 30.83
CA ARG A 516 -10.03 30.01 30.06
C ARG A 516 -9.50 29.62 28.68
N ARG A 517 -8.84 28.46 28.55
CA ARG A 517 -8.38 27.91 27.26
C ARG A 517 -9.50 27.28 26.41
N LYS A 518 -10.76 27.36 26.85
CA LYS A 518 -11.93 26.72 26.20
C LYS A 518 -11.80 25.19 26.07
N ILE A 519 -11.00 24.57 26.93
CA ILE A 519 -10.89 23.11 27.02
C ILE A 519 -12.07 22.64 27.88
N ILE A 520 -13.03 21.97 27.24
CA ILE A 520 -14.25 21.50 27.90
C ILE A 520 -13.88 20.47 28.99
N PRO A 521 -14.20 20.71 30.27
CA PRO A 521 -13.99 19.72 31.32
C PRO A 521 -14.86 18.49 31.09
N ASP A 522 -14.25 17.31 31.13
CA ASP A 522 -14.97 16.04 31.01
C ASP A 522 -15.45 15.54 32.38
N ARG A 523 -16.19 14.43 32.39
CA ARG A 523 -16.65 13.78 33.62
C ARG A 523 -15.48 13.51 34.58
N VAL A 524 -14.34 13.05 34.06
CA VAL A 524 -13.14 12.77 34.85
C VAL A 524 -12.57 14.06 35.46
N SER A 525 -12.62 15.19 34.76
CA SER A 525 -12.22 16.51 35.27
C SER A 525 -13.02 16.87 36.53
N TYR A 526 -14.35 16.82 36.46
CA TYR A 526 -15.21 17.12 37.61
C TYR A 526 -15.00 16.12 38.75
N THR A 527 -14.98 14.81 38.48
CA THR A 527 -14.72 13.78 39.51
C THR A 527 -13.38 14.03 40.20
N THR A 528 -12.35 14.42 39.46
CA THR A 528 -11.01 14.70 39.99
C THR A 528 -11.01 15.93 40.91
N VAL A 529 -11.66 17.03 40.52
CA VAL A 529 -11.75 18.25 41.34
C VAL A 529 -12.55 18.03 42.61
N ILE A 530 -13.73 17.40 42.50
CA ILE A 530 -14.55 17.06 43.67
C ILE A 530 -13.79 16.10 44.61
N SER A 531 -13.02 15.15 44.05
CA SER A 531 -12.12 14.29 44.83
C SER A 531 -11.00 15.07 45.54
N ALA A 532 -10.49 16.15 44.95
CA ALA A 532 -9.46 17.00 45.56
C ALA A 532 -10.01 17.78 46.76
N TYR A 533 -11.13 18.49 46.59
CA TYR A 533 -11.76 19.25 47.65
C TYR A 533 -12.33 18.37 48.77
N ASN A 534 -12.85 17.18 48.45
CA ASN A 534 -13.30 16.20 49.45
C ASN A 534 -12.14 15.72 50.35
N ARG A 535 -10.94 15.50 49.79
CA ARG A 535 -9.74 15.16 50.60
C ARG A 535 -9.34 16.29 51.55
N ALA A 536 -9.53 17.54 51.14
CA ALA A 536 -9.28 18.71 51.96
C ALA A 536 -10.44 19.07 52.92
N ARG A 537 -11.56 18.33 52.87
CA ARG A 537 -12.80 18.56 53.66
C ARG A 537 -13.54 19.87 53.35
N GLU A 538 -13.30 20.49 52.21
CA GLU A 538 -14.06 21.68 51.76
C GLU A 538 -15.37 21.25 51.08
N PHE A 539 -16.29 20.67 51.88
CA PHE A 539 -17.50 20.01 51.37
C PHE A 539 -18.45 20.93 50.59
N GLU A 540 -18.56 22.21 50.96
CA GLU A 540 -19.35 23.22 50.23
C GLU A 540 -18.86 23.44 48.80
N THR A 541 -17.54 23.40 48.57
CA THR A 541 -16.98 23.53 47.22
C THR A 541 -17.21 22.27 46.39
N CYS A 542 -17.23 21.09 47.03
CA CYS A 542 -17.63 19.83 46.39
C CYS A 542 -19.07 19.92 45.85
N MET A 543 -19.99 20.43 46.67
CA MET A 543 -21.39 20.67 46.28
C MET A 543 -21.49 21.60 45.07
N LYS A 544 -20.81 22.75 45.11
CA LYS A 544 -20.81 23.71 44.01
C LYS A 544 -20.36 23.10 42.67
N TYR A 545 -19.32 22.28 42.67
CA TYR A 545 -18.86 21.60 41.45
C TYR A 545 -19.78 20.45 41.01
N TYR A 546 -20.46 19.80 41.94
CA TYR A 546 -21.43 18.75 41.65
C TYR A 546 -22.72 19.32 41.04
N GLU A 547 -23.22 20.43 41.57
CA GLU A 547 -24.34 21.19 41.02
C GLU A 547 -24.00 21.75 39.63
N GLU A 548 -22.80 22.32 39.43
CA GLU A 548 -22.31 22.71 38.10
C GLU A 548 -22.31 21.51 37.13
N PHE A 549 -21.86 20.33 37.57
CA PHE A 549 -21.86 19.12 36.75
C PHE A 549 -23.28 18.65 36.39
N LYS A 550 -24.22 18.62 37.34
CA LYS A 550 -25.65 18.32 37.09
C LYS A 550 -26.24 19.31 36.07
N LEU A 551 -26.01 20.62 36.24
CA LEU A 551 -26.51 21.66 35.33
C LEU A 551 -25.94 21.54 33.90
N THR A 552 -24.71 21.07 33.74
CA THR A 552 -24.14 20.79 32.40
C THR A 552 -24.70 19.51 31.73
N GLY A 553 -25.66 18.81 32.34
CA GLY A 553 -26.22 17.56 31.83
C GLY A 553 -25.26 16.37 31.96
N GLY A 554 -24.30 16.45 32.88
CA GLY A 554 -23.28 15.43 33.09
C GLY A 554 -23.84 14.15 33.71
N LYS A 555 -23.58 12.99 33.09
CA LYS A 555 -23.91 11.68 33.69
C LYS A 555 -22.92 11.33 34.80
N ILE A 556 -23.45 11.09 35.99
CA ILE A 556 -22.68 10.72 37.19
C ILE A 556 -22.09 9.31 37.01
N ASP A 557 -20.81 9.11 37.35
CA ASP A 557 -20.20 7.78 37.36
C ASP A 557 -20.01 7.22 38.78
N ARG A 558 -19.74 5.91 38.86
CA ARG A 558 -19.54 5.17 40.12
C ARG A 558 -18.50 5.86 41.04
N ALA A 559 -17.46 6.47 40.45
CA ALA A 559 -16.41 7.15 41.19
C ALA A 559 -16.87 8.50 41.76
N MET A 560 -17.55 9.33 40.95
CA MET A 560 -18.19 10.58 41.38
C MET A 560 -19.18 10.31 42.51
N ALA A 561 -20.11 9.36 42.29
CA ALA A 561 -21.15 9.05 43.24
C ALA A 561 -20.56 8.61 44.59
N GLY A 562 -19.53 7.75 44.60
CA GLY A 562 -18.89 7.31 45.84
C GLY A 562 -18.19 8.42 46.62
N ILE A 563 -17.70 9.45 45.93
CA ILE A 563 -17.20 10.67 46.59
C ILE A 563 -18.38 11.46 47.15
N MET A 564 -19.44 11.68 46.37
CA MET A 564 -20.59 12.49 46.78
C MET A 564 -21.38 11.87 47.94
N VAL A 565 -21.60 10.55 47.99
CA VAL A 565 -22.19 9.88 49.16
C VAL A 565 -21.38 10.16 50.43
N ALA A 566 -20.05 10.15 50.34
CA ALA A 566 -19.19 10.50 51.49
C ALA A 566 -19.31 11.98 51.88
N VAL A 567 -19.41 12.89 50.91
CA VAL A 567 -19.65 14.33 51.14
C VAL A 567 -21.02 14.56 51.80
N PHE A 568 -22.10 14.04 51.22
CA PHE A 568 -23.47 14.17 51.74
C PHE A 568 -23.61 13.58 53.15
N SER A 569 -23.00 12.42 53.41
CA SER A 569 -22.94 11.81 54.74
C SER A 569 -22.27 12.72 55.77
N LYS A 570 -21.18 13.42 55.40
CA LYS A 570 -20.49 14.37 56.29
C LYS A 570 -21.19 15.72 56.42
N MET A 571 -22.05 16.08 55.47
CA MET A 571 -22.92 17.26 55.54
C MET A 571 -24.31 16.97 56.15
N ASN A 572 -24.61 15.71 56.51
CA ASN A 572 -25.94 15.25 56.94
C ASN A 572 -27.08 15.55 55.93
N ARG A 573 -26.77 15.61 54.62
CA ARG A 573 -27.74 15.87 53.54
C ARG A 573 -28.32 14.56 53.01
N VAL A 574 -29.18 13.95 53.82
CA VAL A 574 -29.62 12.56 53.62
C VAL A 574 -30.58 12.38 52.43
N GLU A 575 -31.39 13.40 52.14
CA GLU A 575 -32.31 13.42 51.00
C GLU A 575 -31.56 13.31 49.66
N GLU A 576 -30.45 14.03 49.50
CA GLU A 576 -29.60 13.97 48.31
C GLU A 576 -28.84 12.65 48.16
N VAL A 577 -28.57 11.92 49.26
CA VAL A 577 -28.08 10.54 49.18
C VAL A 577 -29.14 9.67 48.51
N ILE A 578 -30.42 9.83 48.89
CA ILE A 578 -31.54 9.06 48.32
C ILE A 578 -31.76 9.44 46.85
N GLU A 579 -31.75 10.74 46.50
CA GLU A 579 -31.85 11.23 45.13
C GLU A 579 -30.73 10.65 44.24
N LEU A 580 -29.47 10.74 44.68
CA LEU A 580 -28.33 10.18 43.96
C LEU A 580 -28.46 8.66 43.75
N LEU A 581 -28.96 7.92 44.75
CA LEU A 581 -29.18 6.47 44.63
C LEU A 581 -30.31 6.13 43.64
N GLN A 582 -31.35 6.95 43.56
CA GLN A 582 -32.42 6.80 42.58
C GLN A 582 -31.93 7.15 41.16
N ASP A 583 -31.19 8.26 41.00
CA ASP A 583 -30.53 8.65 39.74
C ASP A 583 -29.63 7.51 39.20
N MET A 584 -28.80 6.92 40.06
CA MET A 584 -27.92 5.79 39.70
C MET A 584 -28.67 4.53 39.30
N LYS A 585 -29.82 4.25 39.93
CA LYS A 585 -30.70 3.11 39.59
C LYS A 585 -31.37 3.32 38.24
N LEU A 586 -31.91 4.51 37.97
CA LEU A 586 -32.49 4.88 36.68
C LEU A 586 -31.47 4.81 35.53
N GLN A 587 -30.20 5.09 35.81
CA GLN A 587 -29.10 5.01 34.84
C GLN A 587 -28.49 3.61 34.70
N GLY A 588 -29.00 2.59 35.41
CA GLY A 588 -28.51 1.20 35.31
C GLY A 588 -27.09 0.98 35.82
N THR A 589 -26.60 1.83 36.73
CA THR A 589 -25.24 1.72 37.27
C THR A 589 -25.19 0.82 38.50
N GLU A 590 -24.47 -0.30 38.40
CA GLU A 590 -24.21 -1.20 39.55
C GLU A 590 -23.41 -0.49 40.64
N LEU A 591 -23.71 -0.81 41.90
CA LEU A 591 -23.09 -0.23 43.08
C LEU A 591 -21.99 -1.14 43.63
N ASP A 592 -20.75 -0.64 43.71
CA ASP A 592 -19.66 -1.37 44.35
C ASP A 592 -19.93 -1.60 45.85
N ALA A 593 -19.49 -2.74 46.40
CA ALA A 593 -19.69 -3.08 47.82
C ALA A 593 -19.17 -2.02 48.82
N ARG A 594 -18.16 -1.21 48.45
CA ARG A 594 -17.70 -0.06 49.25
C ARG A 594 -18.67 1.11 49.21
N PHE A 595 -19.18 1.43 48.01
CA PHE A 595 -20.19 2.48 47.81
C PHE A 595 -21.45 2.13 48.62
N TYR A 596 -21.93 0.90 48.45
CA TYR A 596 -23.09 0.37 49.17
C TYR A 596 -22.92 0.48 50.70
N ARG A 597 -21.75 0.07 51.23
CA ARG A 597 -21.45 0.17 52.67
C ARG A 597 -21.40 1.61 53.18
N SER A 598 -20.84 2.54 52.40
CA SER A 598 -20.81 3.97 52.75
C SER A 598 -22.21 4.59 52.75
N ALA A 599 -23.05 4.26 51.77
CA ALA A 599 -24.45 4.69 51.73
C ALA A 599 -25.27 4.11 52.90
N MET A 600 -25.10 2.81 53.20
CA MET A 600 -25.74 2.17 54.37
C MET A 600 -25.36 2.84 55.69
N ASN A 601 -24.08 3.12 55.90
CA ASN A 601 -23.63 3.79 57.12
C ASN A 601 -24.23 5.20 57.21
N ALA A 602 -24.22 5.98 56.12
CA ALA A 602 -24.82 7.31 56.08
C ALA A 602 -26.32 7.30 56.43
N LEU A 603 -27.09 6.36 55.87
CA LEU A 603 -28.52 6.21 56.15
C LEU A 603 -28.79 5.74 57.59
N ARG A 604 -27.93 4.87 58.14
CA ARG A 604 -28.03 4.38 59.52
C ARG A 604 -27.66 5.44 60.55
N ASP A 605 -26.60 6.20 60.31
CA ASP A 605 -26.14 7.30 61.17
C ASP A 605 -27.19 8.43 61.21
N ALA A 606 -27.94 8.62 60.12
CA ALA A 606 -29.10 9.51 60.03
C ALA A 606 -30.40 8.96 60.66
N GLY A 607 -30.40 7.75 61.21
CA GLY A 607 -31.60 7.12 61.80
C GLY A 607 -32.64 6.61 60.79
N LEU A 608 -32.38 6.69 59.47
CA LEU A 608 -33.29 6.30 58.39
C LEU A 608 -33.31 4.79 58.16
N GLN A 609 -33.77 4.03 59.16
CA GLN A 609 -33.80 2.56 59.13
C GLN A 609 -34.63 1.99 57.97
N PHE A 610 -35.69 2.69 57.55
CA PHE A 610 -36.55 2.22 56.45
C PHE A 610 -35.83 2.34 55.09
N GLN A 611 -35.20 3.48 54.78
CA GLN A 611 -34.39 3.62 53.57
C GLN A 611 -33.16 2.69 53.57
N ALA A 612 -32.56 2.42 54.75
CA ALA A 612 -31.47 1.44 54.86
C ALA A 612 -31.94 0.01 54.51
N ARG A 613 -33.13 -0.41 54.97
CA ARG A 613 -33.74 -1.70 54.56
C ARG A 613 -34.08 -1.73 53.07
N TRP A 614 -34.66 -0.65 52.54
CA TRP A 614 -34.94 -0.52 51.10
C TRP A 614 -33.68 -0.69 50.24
N LEU A 615 -32.55 -0.11 50.65
CA LEU A 615 -31.27 -0.29 49.97
C LEU A 615 -30.82 -1.76 49.99
N GLN A 616 -31.01 -2.44 51.12
CA GLN A 616 -30.66 -3.85 51.33
C GLN A 616 -31.54 -4.84 50.58
N GLU A 617 -32.82 -4.53 50.39
CA GLU A 617 -33.74 -5.33 49.58
C GLU A 617 -33.54 -5.09 48.08
N THR A 618 -33.20 -3.85 47.69
CA THR A 618 -33.05 -3.43 46.28
C THR A 618 -31.70 -3.85 45.67
N PHE A 619 -30.61 -3.80 46.43
CA PHE A 619 -29.26 -4.13 45.98
C PHE A 619 -28.74 -5.35 46.75
N LYS A 620 -29.31 -6.53 46.46
CA LYS A 620 -28.81 -7.80 47.00
C LYS A 620 -27.38 -8.06 46.55
N TYR A 621 -26.56 -8.61 47.45
CA TYR A 621 -25.24 -9.13 47.12
C TYR A 621 -25.34 -10.24 46.07
N SER A 622 -24.50 -10.13 45.04
CA SER A 622 -24.10 -11.19 44.12
C SER A 622 -22.61 -11.04 43.85
#